data_AF-F8AEX8-F1
#
_entry.id   AF-F8AEX8-F1
#
_cell.length_a   1.000
_cell.length_b   1.000
_cell.length_c   1.000
_cell.angle_alpha   90.00
_cell.angle_beta   90.00
_cell.angle_gamma   90.00
#
_symmetry.space_group_name_H-M   'P 1'
#
loop_
_entity.id
_entity.type
_entity.pdbx_description
1 polymer ?
#
loop_
_entity_poly.entity_id
_entity_poly.type
_entity_poly.pdbx_seq_one_letter_code
_entity_poly.pdbx_strand_id
1 'polypeptide(L)'
;MKKVEYWVKIPFGPIHPGLEEPEKFILTLDGESIVNVDVKLGYNLRGIQWIAMRRNYVQIMYLAERICGICSFSHNHTYVRAVEEMAGIEVPERAEYIRVIIGELERIHSHLLNLGVIGHDIGYDTVLHLTWLAREKVMDVLEAISGNRVNYSMITIGGVRRDINEKRKRLILEMIEYYKKIMPQIEDIFLHDSTIEARLRDVATAPKKLALEMGAVGPTGRGSGIKEDARWSEGLGVYPDLGVKPILPQDVTGEKARGDVYDRVAVRIGELWQSLELIERALDQMPEGKIKTFPKDNVLLAKLKVMADGEGIGRYEAPRGELVHYVRGQKGKDGPLRWKMREPTFPNLFTIAKALEGNQLADVVVAIASIDPCLSCTDRVAVVKDGKRTILTEKDLLKLSIEKTREINPNIRGDPTPAGLGCLRGGLL
;
A
#
# COMPACT_ATOMS: atom_id res chain seq x y z
N MET A 1 -37.32 -12.77 33.07
CA MET A 1 -36.60 -13.62 32.09
C MET A 1 -35.12 -13.28 32.18
N LYS A 2 -34.24 -14.22 32.51
CA LYS A 2 -32.78 -14.00 32.38
C LYS A 2 -32.46 -14.01 30.89
N LYS A 3 -32.05 -12.86 30.34
CA LYS A 3 -31.51 -12.77 28.97
C LYS A 3 -30.28 -13.68 28.95
N VAL A 4 -30.35 -14.78 28.21
CA VAL A 4 -29.17 -15.63 28.01
C VAL A 4 -28.36 -14.92 26.94
N GLU A 5 -27.35 -14.17 27.35
CA GLU A 5 -26.39 -13.53 26.42
C GLU A 5 -25.46 -14.63 25.90
N TYR A 6 -25.75 -15.17 24.73
CA TYR A 6 -24.80 -15.97 23.97
C TYR A 6 -24.15 -15.07 22.93
N TRP A 7 -22.92 -14.62 23.19
CA TRP A 7 -22.11 -14.03 22.14
C TRP A 7 -21.73 -15.09 21.11
N VAL A 8 -22.01 -14.78 19.84
CA VAL A 8 -21.67 -15.67 18.73
C VAL A 8 -20.33 -15.21 18.15
N LYS A 9 -19.42 -16.16 17.94
CA LYS A 9 -18.14 -15.88 17.27
C LYS A 9 -18.19 -16.39 15.83
N ILE A 10 -18.07 -15.48 14.87
CA ILE A 10 -18.09 -15.80 13.44
C ILE A 10 -16.73 -15.46 12.83
N PRO A 11 -16.08 -16.40 12.12
CA PRO A 11 -14.92 -16.07 11.31
C PRO A 11 -15.35 -15.38 10.01
N PHE A 12 -14.68 -14.27 9.69
CA PHE A 12 -14.76 -13.60 8.40
C PHE A 12 -13.42 -13.78 7.68
N GLY A 13 -13.42 -14.49 6.54
CA GLY A 13 -12.21 -14.94 5.84
C GLY A 13 -11.57 -16.22 6.42
N PRO A 14 -10.43 -16.72 5.88
CA PRO A 14 -9.52 -16.08 4.91
C PRO A 14 -9.95 -16.16 3.44
N ILE A 15 -11.00 -16.91 3.14
CA ILE A 15 -11.58 -16.97 1.79
C ILE A 15 -12.99 -16.42 1.90
N HIS A 16 -13.22 -15.23 1.39
CA HIS A 16 -14.51 -14.54 1.44
C HIS A 16 -14.68 -13.68 0.19
N PRO A 17 -15.88 -13.57 -0.41
CA PRO A 17 -16.10 -12.80 -1.64
C PRO A 17 -15.80 -11.31 -1.49
N GLY A 18 -16.13 -10.71 -0.34
CA GLY A 18 -15.81 -9.31 -0.03
C GLY A 18 -14.38 -9.08 0.46
N LEU A 19 -13.43 -9.99 0.16
CA LEU A 19 -12.01 -9.87 0.48
C LEU A 19 -11.18 -10.26 -0.74
N GLU A 20 -10.34 -9.35 -1.23
CA GLU A 20 -9.47 -9.56 -2.39
C GLU A 20 -8.22 -10.38 -2.03
N GLU A 21 -7.80 -10.32 -0.76
CA GLU A 21 -6.63 -10.99 -0.21
C GLU A 21 -7.00 -11.77 1.08
N PRO A 22 -6.27 -12.85 1.42
CA PRO A 22 -6.63 -13.66 2.57
C PRO A 22 -6.34 -12.99 3.92
N GLU A 23 -7.39 -12.57 4.62
CA GLU A 23 -7.36 -12.12 6.02
C GLU A 23 -8.41 -12.83 6.87
N LYS A 24 -8.14 -12.98 8.16
CA LYS A 24 -9.10 -13.56 9.08
C LYS A 24 -9.46 -12.58 10.18
N PHE A 25 -10.71 -12.17 10.22
CA PHE A 25 -11.29 -11.50 11.38
C PHE A 25 -12.13 -12.50 12.17
N ILE A 26 -12.08 -12.42 13.49
CA ILE A 26 -13.01 -13.14 14.37
C ILE A 26 -13.90 -12.09 15.00
N LEU A 27 -15.14 -12.05 14.53
CA LEU A 27 -16.16 -11.13 15.00
C LEU A 27 -16.88 -11.77 16.19
N THR A 28 -16.99 -11.04 17.29
CA THR A 28 -17.84 -11.41 18.42
C THR A 28 -19.11 -10.57 18.36
N LEU A 29 -20.26 -11.21 18.21
CA LEU A 29 -21.54 -10.58 17.94
C LEU A 29 -22.50 -10.74 19.13
N ASP A 30 -23.25 -9.68 19.44
CA ASP A 30 -24.48 -9.73 20.24
C ASP A 30 -25.67 -9.43 19.32
N GLY A 31 -26.34 -10.49 18.85
CA GLY A 31 -27.29 -10.38 17.75
C GLY A 31 -26.60 -9.94 16.46
N GLU A 32 -26.95 -8.75 15.96
CA GLU A 32 -26.38 -8.15 14.76
C GLU A 32 -25.26 -7.13 15.04
N SER A 33 -25.08 -6.74 16.31
CA SER A 33 -24.09 -5.73 16.71
C SER A 33 -22.74 -6.37 17.03
N ILE A 34 -21.68 -5.72 16.58
CA ILE A 34 -20.30 -6.17 16.79
C ILE A 34 -19.82 -5.68 18.16
N VAL A 35 -19.45 -6.63 19.03
CA VAL A 35 -18.91 -6.34 20.37
C VAL A 35 -17.39 -6.29 20.37
N ASN A 36 -16.74 -7.13 19.56
CA ASN A 36 -15.28 -7.19 19.44
C ASN A 36 -14.84 -7.73 18.08
N VAL A 37 -13.69 -7.28 17.60
CA VAL A 37 -13.07 -7.72 16.35
C VAL A 37 -11.62 -8.12 16.61
N ASP A 38 -11.32 -9.43 16.53
CA ASP A 38 -9.93 -9.90 16.57
C ASP A 38 -9.37 -10.04 15.15
N VAL A 39 -8.26 -9.37 14.86
CA VAL A 39 -7.57 -9.44 13.56
C VAL A 39 -6.49 -10.52 13.58
N LYS A 40 -6.54 -11.47 12.63
CA LYS A 40 -5.53 -12.51 12.43
C LYS A 40 -4.93 -12.41 11.03
N LEU A 41 -3.64 -12.06 11.01
CA LEU A 41 -2.83 -11.83 9.82
C LEU A 41 -1.79 -12.94 9.62
N GLY A 42 -1.16 -12.95 8.44
CA GLY A 42 0.00 -13.80 8.13
C GLY A 42 -0.22 -14.85 7.05
N TYR A 43 -1.33 -14.79 6.31
CA TYR A 43 -1.61 -15.71 5.21
C TYR A 43 -0.73 -15.42 3.98
N ASN A 44 -0.31 -14.16 3.79
CA ASN A 44 0.60 -13.69 2.74
C ASN A 44 2.06 -13.54 3.21
N LEU A 45 2.47 -14.27 4.26
CA LEU A 45 3.83 -14.23 4.78
C LEU A 45 4.83 -14.89 3.81
N ARG A 46 5.48 -14.06 2.97
CA ARG A 46 6.45 -14.51 1.95
C ARG A 46 7.92 -14.43 2.36
N GLY A 47 8.22 -14.03 3.60
CA GLY A 47 9.60 -13.92 4.08
C GLY A 47 10.44 -12.84 3.37
N ILE A 48 9.83 -11.76 2.88
CA ILE A 48 10.47 -10.72 2.05
C ILE A 48 11.75 -10.15 2.68
N GLN A 49 11.73 -9.83 3.98
CA GLN A 49 12.92 -9.33 4.69
C GLN A 49 14.04 -10.38 4.76
N TRP A 50 13.68 -11.66 4.93
CA TRP A 50 14.65 -12.76 4.97
C TRP A 50 15.32 -12.97 3.61
N ILE A 51 14.55 -12.85 2.52
CA ILE A 51 15.08 -12.90 1.16
C ILE A 51 16.02 -11.71 0.93
N ALA A 52 15.59 -10.50 1.28
CA ALA A 52 16.36 -9.28 1.07
C ALA A 52 17.72 -9.27 1.77
N MET A 53 17.81 -9.82 2.99
CA MET A 53 19.09 -9.93 3.73
C MET A 53 20.17 -10.78 3.01
N ARG A 54 19.82 -11.47 1.90
CA ARG A 54 20.72 -12.31 1.09
C ARG A 54 20.79 -11.84 -0.36
N ARG A 55 20.44 -10.59 -0.63
CA ARG A 55 20.41 -9.99 -1.96
C ARG A 55 21.17 -8.67 -1.93
N ASN A 56 21.70 -8.27 -3.08
CA ASN A 56 22.33 -6.96 -3.21
C ASN A 56 21.28 -5.84 -3.32
N TYR A 57 21.73 -4.58 -3.20
CA TYR A 57 20.82 -3.43 -3.20
C TYR A 57 19.95 -3.31 -4.46
N VAL A 58 20.47 -3.67 -5.63
CA VAL A 58 19.74 -3.62 -6.91
C VAL A 58 18.71 -4.75 -7.01
N GLN A 59 19.03 -5.94 -6.52
CA GLN A 59 18.08 -7.06 -6.47
C GLN A 59 16.92 -6.78 -5.51
N ILE A 60 17.21 -6.14 -4.38
CA ILE A 60 16.18 -5.76 -3.39
C ILE A 60 15.24 -4.71 -3.97
N MET A 61 15.71 -3.79 -4.82
CA MET A 61 14.86 -2.82 -5.52
C MET A 61 13.70 -3.50 -6.28
N TYR A 62 14.00 -4.56 -7.04
CA TYR A 62 12.98 -5.34 -7.75
C TYR A 62 12.09 -6.19 -6.84
N LEU A 63 12.61 -6.58 -5.67
CA LEU A 63 11.85 -7.28 -4.63
C LEU A 63 10.89 -6.33 -3.90
N ALA A 64 11.32 -5.10 -3.63
CA ALA A 64 10.53 -4.06 -2.98
C ALA A 64 9.30 -3.72 -3.82
N GLU A 65 9.47 -3.56 -5.12
CA GLU A 65 8.36 -3.32 -6.06
C GLU A 65 7.29 -4.42 -6.02
N ARG A 66 7.70 -5.69 -5.86
CA ARG A 66 6.82 -6.87 -5.83
C ARG A 66 6.28 -7.21 -4.44
N ILE A 67 6.45 -6.30 -3.49
CA ILE A 67 5.71 -6.36 -2.24
C ILE A 67 4.20 -6.35 -2.51
N CYS A 68 3.74 -5.50 -3.41
CA CYS A 68 2.33 -5.29 -3.70
C CYS A 68 2.14 -5.12 -5.20
N GLY A 69 1.02 -5.62 -5.74
CA GLY A 69 0.67 -5.43 -7.15
C GLY A 69 0.11 -4.05 -7.49
N ILE A 70 -0.26 -3.24 -6.49
CA ILE A 70 -0.90 -1.93 -6.67
C ILE A 70 0.02 -0.78 -6.25
N CYS A 71 0.77 -0.92 -5.15
CA CYS A 71 1.74 0.07 -4.64
C CYS A 71 3.17 -0.19 -5.14
N SER A 72 3.33 -0.62 -6.39
CA SER A 72 4.62 -1.06 -6.94
C SER A 72 5.65 0.08 -6.96
N PHE A 73 5.26 1.25 -7.45
CA PHE A 73 6.08 2.46 -7.42
C PHE A 73 6.35 2.88 -5.97
N SER A 74 5.33 2.97 -5.12
CA SER A 74 5.48 3.47 -3.75
C SER A 74 6.54 2.67 -2.97
N HIS A 75 6.51 1.33 -3.03
CA HIS A 75 7.52 0.51 -2.35
C HIS A 75 8.91 0.64 -2.96
N ASN A 76 9.01 0.69 -4.29
CA ASN A 76 10.30 0.85 -4.97
C ASN A 76 10.91 2.22 -4.65
N HIS A 77 10.13 3.30 -4.80
CA HIS A 77 10.54 4.67 -4.51
C HIS A 77 11.00 4.85 -3.06
N THR A 78 10.21 4.39 -2.09
CA THR A 78 10.55 4.53 -0.66
C THR A 78 11.82 3.76 -0.30
N TYR A 79 12.00 2.54 -0.84
CA TYR A 79 13.22 1.77 -0.65
C TYR A 79 14.43 2.49 -1.26
N VAL A 80 14.29 3.00 -2.48
CA VAL A 80 15.37 3.70 -3.17
C VAL A 80 15.77 4.97 -2.41
N ARG A 81 14.80 5.76 -1.91
CA ARG A 81 15.10 6.94 -1.08
C ARG A 81 15.88 6.58 0.19
N ALA A 82 15.51 5.50 0.86
CA ALA A 82 16.24 5.03 2.05
C ALA A 82 17.70 4.67 1.72
N VAL A 83 17.95 4.08 0.55
CA VAL A 83 19.32 3.75 0.10
C VAL A 83 20.08 5.01 -0.36
N GLU A 84 19.42 5.93 -1.05
CA GLU A 84 20.00 7.20 -1.51
C GLU A 84 20.41 8.07 -0.32
N GLU A 85 19.58 8.19 0.70
CA GLU A 85 19.88 8.92 1.94
C GLU A 85 21.07 8.28 2.67
N MET A 86 21.04 6.96 2.91
CA MET A 86 22.12 6.24 3.58
C MET A 86 23.46 6.41 2.86
N ALA A 87 23.47 6.44 1.52
CA ALA A 87 24.68 6.53 0.72
C ALA A 87 25.06 7.97 0.31
N GLY A 88 24.26 8.98 0.66
CA GLY A 88 24.46 10.37 0.24
C GLY A 88 24.42 10.58 -1.27
N ILE A 89 23.52 9.89 -1.97
CA ILE A 89 23.39 9.97 -3.44
C ILE A 89 22.38 11.07 -3.79
N GLU A 90 22.86 12.12 -4.46
CA GLU A 90 21.99 13.14 -5.06
C GLU A 90 21.34 12.63 -6.35
N VAL A 91 20.05 12.95 -6.52
CA VAL A 91 19.23 12.55 -7.66
C VAL A 91 19.03 13.75 -8.58
N PRO A 92 19.15 13.61 -9.91
CA PRO A 92 18.91 14.71 -10.83
C PRO A 92 17.48 15.22 -10.75
N GLU A 93 17.29 16.53 -10.87
CA GLU A 93 15.99 17.19 -10.77
C GLU A 93 14.94 16.61 -11.73
N ARG A 94 15.30 16.41 -13.01
CA ARG A 94 14.42 15.77 -14.00
C ARG A 94 13.92 14.39 -13.56
N ALA A 95 14.76 13.62 -12.85
CA ALA A 95 14.36 12.31 -12.34
C ALA A 95 13.36 12.41 -11.19
N GLU A 96 13.46 13.43 -10.34
CA GLU A 96 12.46 13.71 -9.29
C GLU A 96 11.10 14.10 -9.89
N TYR A 97 11.07 14.93 -10.94
CA TYR A 97 9.82 15.23 -11.67
C TYR A 97 9.18 13.97 -12.26
N ILE A 98 9.97 13.08 -12.89
CA ILE A 98 9.46 11.82 -13.42
C ILE A 98 8.96 10.90 -12.30
N ARG A 99 9.63 10.88 -11.13
CA ARG A 99 9.16 10.15 -9.94
C ARG A 99 7.78 10.64 -9.51
N VAL A 100 7.59 11.96 -9.41
CA VAL A 100 6.28 12.53 -9.05
C VAL A 100 5.19 12.12 -10.04
N ILE A 101 5.46 12.24 -11.36
CA ILE A 101 4.49 11.87 -12.40
C ILE A 101 4.06 10.42 -12.25
N ILE A 102 4.99 9.48 -12.07
CA ILE A 102 4.65 8.05 -11.92
C ILE A 102 3.92 7.79 -10.60
N GLY A 103 4.32 8.45 -9.52
CA GLY A 103 3.67 8.31 -8.22
C GLY A 103 2.22 8.77 -8.21
N GLU A 104 1.93 9.90 -8.87
CA GLU A 104 0.56 10.39 -8.99
C GLU A 104 -0.28 9.58 -10.01
N LEU A 105 0.33 9.04 -11.08
CA LEU A 105 -0.33 8.05 -11.94
C LEU A 105 -0.69 6.77 -11.16
N GLU A 106 0.20 6.30 -10.28
CA GLU A 106 -0.07 5.16 -9.37
C GLU A 106 -1.25 5.49 -8.43
N ARG A 107 -1.27 6.70 -7.88
CA ARG A 107 -2.36 7.17 -6.99
C ARG A 107 -3.71 7.16 -7.71
N ILE A 108 -3.78 7.67 -8.94
CA ILE A 108 -5.02 7.72 -9.72
C ILE A 108 -5.59 6.31 -9.94
N HIS A 109 -4.79 5.37 -10.46
CA HIS A 109 -5.33 4.02 -10.70
C HIS A 109 -5.66 3.27 -9.41
N SER A 110 -5.00 3.63 -8.30
CA SER A 110 -5.26 3.03 -7.00
C SER A 110 -6.60 3.50 -6.42
N HIS A 111 -6.87 4.80 -6.46
CA HIS A 111 -8.13 5.34 -5.95
C HIS A 111 -9.31 4.91 -6.81
N LEU A 112 -9.19 4.90 -8.14
CA LEU A 112 -10.26 4.41 -9.03
C LEU A 112 -10.58 2.93 -8.78
N LEU A 113 -9.56 2.11 -8.50
CA LEU A 113 -9.77 0.71 -8.11
C LEU A 113 -10.58 0.61 -6.82
N ASN A 114 -10.16 1.34 -5.78
CA ASN A 114 -10.80 1.28 -4.47
C ASN A 114 -12.23 1.84 -4.50
N LEU A 115 -12.49 2.92 -5.23
CA LEU A 115 -13.85 3.45 -5.42
C LEU A 115 -14.77 2.39 -6.07
N GLY A 116 -14.27 1.67 -7.08
CA GLY A 116 -15.02 0.58 -7.70
C GLY A 116 -15.32 -0.57 -6.74
N VAL A 117 -14.35 -0.97 -5.91
CA VAL A 117 -14.54 -2.01 -4.89
C VAL A 117 -15.57 -1.58 -3.84
N ILE A 118 -15.47 -0.36 -3.31
CA ILE A 118 -16.46 0.17 -2.36
C ILE A 118 -17.86 0.16 -2.96
N GLY A 119 -18.00 0.52 -4.24
CA GLY A 119 -19.27 0.43 -4.97
C GLY A 119 -19.80 -1.00 -5.07
N HIS A 120 -18.93 -1.97 -5.38
CA HIS A 120 -19.31 -3.38 -5.44
C HIS A 120 -19.76 -3.93 -4.08
N ASP A 121 -19.05 -3.59 -3.00
CA ASP A 121 -19.34 -4.10 -1.65
C ASP A 121 -20.66 -3.61 -1.06
N ILE A 122 -21.17 -2.47 -1.55
CA ILE A 122 -22.52 -1.98 -1.23
C ILE A 122 -23.60 -2.47 -2.20
N GLY A 123 -23.23 -3.26 -3.22
CA GLY A 123 -24.14 -3.90 -4.18
C GLY A 123 -24.27 -3.18 -5.53
N TYR A 124 -23.42 -2.21 -5.83
CA TYR A 124 -23.52 -1.37 -7.03
C TYR A 124 -22.51 -1.80 -8.11
N ASP A 125 -22.84 -2.91 -8.79
CA ASP A 125 -21.97 -3.46 -9.84
C ASP A 125 -21.74 -2.48 -11.00
N THR A 126 -22.72 -1.65 -11.36
CA THR A 126 -22.55 -0.63 -12.41
C THR A 126 -21.41 0.33 -12.08
N VAL A 127 -21.27 0.73 -10.81
CA VAL A 127 -20.20 1.63 -10.36
C VAL A 127 -18.85 0.94 -10.49
N LEU A 128 -18.75 -0.34 -10.15
CA LEU A 128 -17.53 -1.14 -10.36
C LEU A 128 -17.12 -1.12 -11.84
N HIS A 129 -18.04 -1.48 -12.74
CA HIS A 129 -17.73 -1.55 -14.17
C HIS A 129 -17.32 -0.20 -14.78
N LEU A 130 -18.01 0.89 -14.41
CA LEU A 130 -17.73 2.22 -14.94
C LEU A 130 -16.41 2.80 -14.40
N THR A 131 -16.15 2.65 -13.10
CA THR A 131 -14.89 3.13 -12.49
C THR A 131 -13.69 2.35 -13.02
N TRP A 132 -13.82 1.04 -13.23
CA TRP A 132 -12.74 0.23 -13.77
C TRP A 132 -12.54 0.45 -15.27
N LEU A 133 -13.60 0.77 -16.04
CA LEU A 133 -13.45 1.25 -17.41
C LEU A 133 -12.68 2.58 -17.46
N ALA A 134 -12.99 3.52 -16.56
CA ALA A 134 -12.25 4.77 -16.46
C ALA A 134 -10.78 4.55 -16.03
N ARG A 135 -10.51 3.54 -15.22
CA ARG A 135 -9.17 3.15 -14.79
C ARG A 135 -8.29 2.67 -15.96
N GLU A 136 -8.86 2.11 -17.03
CA GLU A 136 -8.07 1.61 -18.16
C GLU A 136 -7.18 2.69 -18.80
N LYS A 137 -7.62 3.96 -18.83
CA LYS A 137 -6.85 5.05 -19.43
C LYS A 137 -5.50 5.29 -18.75
N VAL A 138 -5.46 5.30 -17.42
CA VAL A 138 -4.19 5.44 -16.69
C VAL A 138 -3.33 4.18 -16.83
N MET A 139 -3.94 2.99 -16.96
CA MET A 139 -3.20 1.74 -17.18
C MET A 139 -2.50 1.72 -18.53
N ASP A 140 -3.16 2.18 -19.60
CA ASP A 140 -2.57 2.29 -20.95
C ASP A 140 -1.40 3.29 -20.97
N VAL A 141 -1.52 4.39 -20.22
CA VAL A 141 -0.45 5.40 -20.06
C VAL A 141 0.75 4.80 -19.31
N LEU A 142 0.52 4.10 -18.21
CA LEU A 142 1.57 3.43 -17.43
C LEU A 142 2.30 2.36 -18.27
N GLU A 143 1.56 1.60 -19.08
CA GLU A 143 2.11 0.64 -20.02
C GLU A 143 2.97 1.33 -21.09
N ALA A 144 2.49 2.42 -21.70
CA ALA A 144 3.24 3.17 -22.71
C ALA A 144 4.55 3.80 -22.17
N ILE A 145 4.58 4.19 -20.90
CA ILE A 145 5.75 4.77 -20.24
C ILE A 145 6.73 3.67 -19.82
N SER A 146 6.24 2.67 -19.10
CA SER A 146 7.08 1.69 -18.39
C SER A 146 7.28 0.37 -19.15
N GLY A 147 6.27 -0.07 -19.89
CA GLY A 147 6.21 -1.34 -20.61
C GLY A 147 5.26 -2.37 -19.98
N ASN A 148 4.85 -2.19 -18.72
CA ASN A 148 3.88 -3.05 -18.04
C ASN A 148 2.75 -2.21 -17.44
N ARG A 149 1.59 -2.83 -17.27
CA ARG A 149 0.41 -2.23 -16.63
C ARG A 149 0.55 -2.09 -15.10
N VAL A 150 1.25 -3.03 -14.47
CA VAL A 150 1.64 -3.04 -13.05
C VAL A 150 3.07 -3.53 -12.94
N ASN A 151 3.77 -3.27 -11.82
CA ASN A 151 5.21 -3.56 -11.68
C ASN A 151 6.04 -2.94 -12.82
N TYR A 152 6.18 -1.62 -12.75
CA TYR A 152 6.75 -0.75 -13.79
C TYR A 152 8.28 -0.82 -13.92
N SER A 153 9.01 -1.16 -12.85
CA SER A 153 10.47 -1.14 -12.78
C SER A 153 11.12 0.18 -13.26
N MET A 154 10.44 1.29 -13.02
CA MET A 154 10.81 2.60 -13.57
C MET A 154 11.78 3.37 -12.66
N ILE A 155 11.74 3.13 -11.34
CA ILE A 155 12.64 3.79 -10.39
C ILE A 155 13.94 3.00 -10.25
N THR A 156 15.06 3.72 -10.19
CA THR A 156 16.39 3.17 -9.93
C THR A 156 17.10 3.97 -8.85
N ILE A 157 18.04 3.35 -8.13
CA ILE A 157 18.90 4.08 -7.19
C ILE A 157 19.71 5.13 -7.96
N GLY A 158 19.56 6.40 -7.59
CA GLY A 158 20.13 7.56 -8.26
C GLY A 158 19.35 8.04 -9.48
N GLY A 159 18.05 7.72 -9.63
CA GLY A 159 17.21 8.32 -10.69
C GLY A 159 16.08 7.43 -11.22
N VAL A 160 15.86 7.47 -12.53
CA VAL A 160 14.80 6.72 -13.24
C VAL A 160 15.34 5.96 -14.46
N ARG A 161 14.67 4.87 -14.85
CA ARG A 161 15.12 3.97 -15.91
C ARG A 161 14.94 4.53 -17.30
N ARG A 162 13.82 5.19 -17.57
CA ARG A 162 13.43 5.74 -18.88
C ARG A 162 12.98 7.19 -18.72
N ASP A 163 13.10 7.95 -19.80
CA ASP A 163 12.62 9.32 -19.85
C ASP A 163 11.19 9.42 -20.41
N ILE A 164 10.51 10.53 -20.15
CA ILE A 164 9.23 10.92 -20.76
C ILE A 164 9.54 11.85 -21.92
N ASN A 165 9.36 11.35 -23.14
CA ASN A 165 9.49 12.14 -24.37
C ASN A 165 8.18 12.85 -24.72
N GLU A 166 8.22 13.73 -25.73
CA GLU A 166 7.04 14.50 -26.17
C GLU A 166 5.84 13.63 -26.54
N LYS A 167 6.05 12.44 -27.12
CA LYS A 167 4.97 11.50 -27.44
C LYS A 167 4.26 11.01 -26.17
N ARG A 168 5.02 10.65 -25.13
CA ARG A 168 4.48 10.23 -23.83
C ARG A 168 3.84 11.38 -23.08
N LYS A 169 4.44 12.58 -23.13
CA LYS A 169 3.87 13.81 -22.56
C LYS A 169 2.47 14.07 -23.13
N ARG A 170 2.32 14.03 -24.46
CA ARG A 170 1.01 14.21 -25.12
C ARG A 170 -0.02 13.18 -24.66
N LEU A 171 0.36 11.90 -24.55
CA LEU A 171 -0.52 10.84 -24.08
C LEU A 171 -1.03 11.09 -22.65
N ILE A 172 -0.16 11.57 -21.75
CA ILE A 172 -0.55 11.91 -20.38
C ILE A 172 -1.52 13.11 -20.36
N LEU A 173 -1.28 14.13 -21.19
CA LEU A 173 -2.18 15.29 -21.29
C LEU A 173 -3.57 14.90 -21.83
N GLU A 174 -3.63 14.03 -22.83
CA GLU A 174 -4.91 13.48 -23.34
C GLU A 174 -5.68 12.71 -22.26
N MET A 175 -4.97 11.95 -21.42
CA MET A 175 -5.55 11.25 -20.27
C MET A 175 -6.11 12.24 -19.23
N ILE A 176 -5.41 13.34 -18.94
CA ILE A 176 -5.89 14.38 -18.02
C ILE A 176 -7.19 15.00 -18.54
N GLU A 177 -7.26 15.35 -19.81
CA GLU A 177 -8.46 15.91 -20.44
C GLU A 177 -9.64 14.94 -20.46
N TYR A 178 -9.38 13.63 -20.56
CA TYR A 178 -10.39 12.61 -20.38
C TYR A 178 -10.93 12.58 -18.94
N TYR A 179 -10.06 12.59 -17.93
CA TYR A 179 -10.48 12.56 -16.53
C TYR A 179 -11.20 13.84 -16.10
N LYS A 180 -10.81 15.02 -16.58
CA LYS A 180 -11.53 16.29 -16.33
C LYS A 180 -13.02 16.21 -16.71
N LYS A 181 -13.39 15.37 -17.69
CA LYS A 181 -14.79 15.17 -18.13
C LYS A 181 -15.56 14.13 -17.32
N ILE A 182 -14.86 13.18 -16.70
CA ILE A 182 -15.44 12.03 -16.01
C ILE A 182 -15.49 12.23 -14.50
N MET A 183 -14.49 12.91 -13.94
CA MET A 183 -14.41 13.17 -12.51
C MET A 183 -15.69 13.80 -11.94
N PRO A 184 -16.35 14.79 -12.58
CA PRO A 184 -17.62 15.32 -12.09
C PRO A 184 -18.73 14.26 -11.99
N GLN A 185 -18.74 13.26 -12.88
CA GLN A 185 -19.73 12.18 -12.84
C GLN A 185 -19.44 11.18 -11.71
N ILE A 186 -18.16 10.89 -11.46
CA ILE A 186 -17.74 10.06 -10.32
C ILE A 186 -18.12 10.76 -9.01
N GLU A 187 -17.83 12.05 -8.92
CA GLU A 187 -18.14 12.87 -7.74
C GLU A 187 -19.63 12.90 -7.45
N ASP A 188 -20.47 13.13 -8.47
CA ASP A 188 -21.93 13.13 -8.33
C ASP A 188 -22.46 11.79 -7.80
N ILE A 189 -21.97 10.66 -8.35
CA ILE A 189 -22.37 9.32 -7.89
C ILE A 189 -21.99 9.11 -6.42
N PHE A 190 -20.72 9.35 -6.05
CA PHE A 190 -20.26 8.98 -4.70
C PHE A 190 -20.66 9.96 -3.60
N LEU A 191 -20.83 11.25 -3.93
CA LEU A 191 -21.10 12.30 -2.93
C LEU A 191 -22.56 12.70 -2.86
N HIS A 192 -23.35 12.51 -3.92
CA HIS A 192 -24.73 13.03 -3.99
C HIS A 192 -25.79 11.94 -4.15
N ASP A 193 -25.41 10.67 -4.29
CA ASP A 193 -26.37 9.56 -4.26
C ASP A 193 -26.80 9.22 -2.82
N SER A 194 -28.11 9.30 -2.58
CA SER A 194 -28.71 9.03 -1.26
C SER A 194 -28.48 7.60 -0.73
N THR A 195 -28.31 6.60 -1.61
CA THR A 195 -28.10 5.22 -1.19
C THR A 195 -26.65 5.00 -0.78
N ILE A 196 -25.70 5.58 -1.52
CA ILE A 196 -24.29 5.58 -1.15
C ILE A 196 -24.11 6.31 0.18
N GLU A 197 -24.69 7.50 0.33
CA GLU A 197 -24.62 8.24 1.60
C GLU A 197 -25.17 7.40 2.76
N ALA A 198 -26.35 6.79 2.60
CA ALA A 198 -26.95 5.96 3.64
C ALA A 198 -26.13 4.71 4.01
N ARG A 199 -25.30 4.19 3.11
CA ARG A 199 -24.45 3.00 3.35
C ARG A 199 -23.06 3.33 3.88
N LEU A 200 -22.57 4.54 3.68
CA LEU A 200 -21.20 4.93 4.05
C LEU A 200 -21.13 5.87 5.25
N ARG A 201 -22.17 6.66 5.48
CA ARG A 201 -22.24 7.63 6.58
C ARG A 201 -22.45 6.93 7.91
N ASP A 202 -21.77 7.42 8.95
CA ASP A 202 -21.82 6.89 10.33
C ASP A 202 -21.40 5.40 10.46
N VAL A 203 -20.68 4.87 9.45
CA VAL A 203 -20.11 3.52 9.46
C VAL A 203 -18.64 3.53 9.85
N ALA A 204 -18.27 2.68 10.81
CA ALA A 204 -16.90 2.51 11.32
C ALA A 204 -16.20 3.84 11.61
N THR A 205 -16.89 4.75 12.29
CA THR A 205 -16.44 6.11 12.56
C THR A 205 -15.21 6.11 13.47
N ALA A 206 -14.10 6.62 12.95
CA ALA A 206 -12.86 6.79 13.70
C ALA A 206 -12.70 8.26 14.13
N PRO A 207 -13.07 8.65 15.37
CA PRO A 207 -12.87 10.02 15.82
C PRO A 207 -11.39 10.36 15.86
N LYS A 208 -11.05 11.64 15.66
CA LYS A 208 -9.66 12.13 15.63
C LYS A 208 -8.78 11.61 16.77
N LYS A 209 -9.33 11.52 17.99
CA LYS A 209 -8.61 10.99 19.16
C LYS A 209 -8.19 9.54 18.97
N LEU A 210 -9.12 8.68 18.56
CA LEU A 210 -8.84 7.26 18.28
C LEU A 210 -7.85 7.12 17.13
N ALA A 211 -8.03 7.88 16.04
CA ALA A 211 -7.14 7.86 14.90
C ALA A 211 -5.69 8.24 15.27
N LEU A 212 -5.50 9.21 16.17
CA LEU A 212 -4.17 9.57 16.69
C LEU A 212 -3.58 8.50 17.60
N GLU A 213 -4.36 7.96 18.54
CA GLU A 213 -3.91 6.92 19.48
C GLU A 213 -3.51 5.63 18.76
N MET A 214 -4.21 5.28 17.69
CA MET A 214 -3.94 4.10 16.87
C MET A 214 -2.90 4.34 15.77
N GLY A 215 -2.46 5.58 15.57
CA GLY A 215 -1.49 5.97 14.56
C GLY A 215 -1.98 5.79 13.12
N ALA A 216 -3.26 6.06 12.86
CA ALA A 216 -3.88 6.00 11.55
C ALA A 216 -3.23 7.01 10.59
N VAL A 217 -3.00 6.60 9.34
CA VAL A 217 -2.30 7.39 8.31
C VAL A 217 -3.08 7.43 7.00
N GLY A 218 -2.72 8.36 6.11
CA GLY A 218 -3.31 8.45 4.78
C GLY A 218 -4.77 8.90 4.80
N PRO A 219 -5.59 8.43 3.83
CA PRO A 219 -7.01 8.76 3.76
C PRO A 219 -7.78 8.41 5.04
N THR A 220 -7.37 7.37 5.79
CA THR A 220 -7.99 7.02 7.09
C THR A 220 -7.75 8.11 8.14
N GLY A 221 -6.51 8.61 8.24
CA GLY A 221 -6.16 9.71 9.15
C GLY A 221 -6.80 11.03 8.73
N ARG A 222 -6.69 11.38 7.44
CA ARG A 222 -7.27 12.61 6.87
C ARG A 222 -8.80 12.63 6.95
N GLY A 223 -9.45 11.50 6.70
CA GLY A 223 -10.89 11.32 6.89
C GLY A 223 -11.34 11.63 8.33
N SER A 224 -10.47 11.39 9.31
CA SER A 224 -10.71 11.70 10.73
C SER A 224 -10.34 13.15 11.11
N GLY A 225 -9.98 14.00 10.15
CA GLY A 225 -9.59 15.40 10.37
C GLY A 225 -8.14 15.60 10.84
N ILE A 226 -7.25 14.64 10.59
CA ILE A 226 -5.81 14.79 10.81
C ILE A 226 -5.18 15.39 9.54
N LYS A 227 -4.70 16.63 9.64
CA LYS A 227 -4.07 17.33 8.53
C LYS A 227 -2.60 16.94 8.41
N GLU A 228 -2.35 15.77 7.81
CA GLU A 228 -1.02 15.20 7.62
C GLU A 228 -0.92 14.54 6.22
N ASP A 229 0.20 14.76 5.54
CA ASP A 229 0.56 14.14 4.25
C ASP A 229 2.09 14.20 4.12
N ALA A 230 2.75 13.05 3.98
CA ALA A 230 4.22 13.00 3.96
C ALA A 230 4.85 13.75 2.76
N ARG A 231 4.09 14.03 1.69
CA ARG A 231 4.57 14.88 0.58
C ARG A 231 4.66 16.34 0.98
N TRP A 232 3.78 16.78 1.89
CA TRP A 232 3.66 18.15 2.36
C TRP A 232 4.50 18.40 3.62
N SER A 233 4.38 17.54 4.65
CA SER A 233 5.01 17.76 5.95
C SER A 233 6.54 17.61 5.91
N GLU A 234 7.06 16.65 5.15
CA GLU A 234 8.50 16.44 4.98
C GLU A 234 9.11 17.26 3.82
N GLY A 235 8.28 17.95 3.03
CA GLY A 235 8.71 18.67 1.83
C GLY A 235 9.44 17.76 0.82
N LEU A 236 8.79 16.67 0.41
CA LEU A 236 9.46 15.58 -0.31
C LEU A 236 9.81 15.97 -1.76
N GLY A 237 11.09 15.93 -2.11
CA GLY A 237 11.54 16.12 -3.51
C GLY A 237 11.04 17.46 -4.07
N VAL A 238 10.36 17.40 -5.22
CA VAL A 238 9.80 18.59 -5.91
C VAL A 238 8.32 18.86 -5.56
N TYR A 239 7.71 18.08 -4.67
CA TYR A 239 6.31 18.31 -4.26
C TYR A 239 6.04 19.70 -3.66
N PRO A 240 6.95 20.32 -2.88
CA PRO A 240 6.77 21.69 -2.38
C PRO A 240 6.55 22.71 -3.51
N ASP A 241 7.33 22.60 -4.58
CA ASP A 241 7.29 23.54 -5.72
C ASP A 241 6.01 23.35 -6.55
N LEU A 242 5.47 22.13 -6.57
CA LEU A 242 4.21 21.80 -7.23
C LEU A 242 2.96 22.21 -6.43
N GLY A 243 3.12 22.53 -5.14
CA GLY A 243 2.07 23.04 -4.27
C GLY A 243 1.11 21.97 -3.73
N VAL A 244 1.64 20.78 -3.39
CA VAL A 244 0.86 19.70 -2.74
C VAL A 244 0.22 20.17 -1.44
N LYS A 245 -1.00 19.70 -1.14
CA LYS A 245 -1.73 20.02 0.10
C LYS A 245 -2.46 18.80 0.65
N PRO A 246 -2.47 18.57 1.97
CA PRO A 246 -3.32 17.53 2.57
C PRO A 246 -4.81 17.82 2.30
N ILE A 247 -5.54 16.86 1.72
CA ILE A 247 -6.98 16.95 1.46
C ILE A 247 -7.76 16.48 2.69
N LEU A 248 -8.69 17.30 3.19
CA LEU A 248 -9.62 16.92 4.24
C LEU A 248 -11.04 16.77 3.70
N PRO A 249 -11.93 16.00 4.37
CA PRO A 249 -13.31 15.80 3.92
C PRO A 249 -14.07 17.12 3.72
N GLN A 250 -13.82 18.10 4.58
CA GLN A 250 -14.43 19.43 4.51
C GLN A 250 -14.07 20.22 3.24
N ASP A 251 -12.93 19.93 2.62
CA ASP A 251 -12.50 20.59 1.39
C ASP A 251 -13.30 20.09 0.17
N VAL A 252 -13.95 18.92 0.29
CA VAL A 252 -14.69 18.24 -0.78
C VAL A 252 -16.20 18.31 -0.52
N THR A 253 -16.63 17.99 0.70
CA THR A 253 -18.06 17.87 1.06
C THR A 253 -18.64 19.16 1.66
N GLY A 254 -17.79 20.08 2.12
CA GLY A 254 -18.20 21.24 2.92
C GLY A 254 -18.59 20.91 4.37
N GLU A 255 -18.65 19.62 4.75
CA GLU A 255 -18.99 19.16 6.09
C GLU A 255 -17.74 18.94 6.95
N LYS A 256 -17.89 19.09 8.27
CA LYS A 256 -16.79 18.79 9.20
C LYS A 256 -16.53 17.28 9.24
N ALA A 257 -15.26 16.91 9.20
CA ALA A 257 -14.81 15.52 9.32
C ALA A 257 -15.41 14.81 10.56
N ARG A 258 -16.09 13.69 10.30
CA ARG A 258 -16.65 12.73 11.26
C ARG A 258 -15.71 11.52 11.43
N GLY A 259 -15.01 11.12 10.38
CA GLY A 259 -14.10 9.97 10.37
C GLY A 259 -14.74 8.64 9.94
N ASP A 260 -15.92 8.69 9.32
CA ASP A 260 -16.64 7.54 8.78
C ASP A 260 -16.11 7.11 7.40
N VAL A 261 -16.76 6.13 6.77
CA VAL A 261 -16.37 5.66 5.44
C VAL A 261 -16.60 6.73 4.38
N TYR A 262 -17.69 7.50 4.48
CA TYR A 262 -18.02 8.57 3.52
C TYR A 262 -16.91 9.62 3.44
N ASP A 263 -16.39 10.07 4.58
CA ASP A 263 -15.27 11.02 4.64
C ASP A 263 -13.99 10.47 3.98
N ARG A 264 -13.71 9.17 4.12
CA ARG A 264 -12.54 8.53 3.49
C ARG A 264 -12.69 8.42 1.98
N VAL A 265 -13.92 8.25 1.49
CA VAL A 265 -14.24 8.29 0.05
C VAL A 265 -14.06 9.70 -0.49
N ALA A 266 -14.59 10.71 0.21
CA ALA A 266 -14.43 12.11 -0.16
C ALA A 266 -12.96 12.52 -0.28
N VAL A 267 -12.11 12.12 0.68
CA VAL A 267 -10.67 12.39 0.63
C VAL A 267 -10.02 11.77 -0.62
N ARG A 268 -10.37 10.54 -0.99
CA ARG A 268 -9.82 9.89 -2.20
C ARG A 268 -10.26 10.59 -3.49
N ILE A 269 -11.49 11.10 -3.54
CA ILE A 269 -11.98 11.90 -4.68
C ILE A 269 -11.22 13.22 -4.78
N GLY A 270 -11.00 13.92 -3.66
CA GLY A 270 -10.18 15.13 -3.65
C GLY A 270 -8.71 14.87 -4.01
N GLU A 271 -8.15 13.73 -3.59
CA GLU A 271 -6.80 13.31 -4.00
C GLU A 271 -6.70 13.02 -5.50
N LEU A 272 -7.76 12.51 -6.15
CA LEU A 272 -7.80 12.34 -7.61
C LEU A 272 -7.67 13.68 -8.34
N TRP A 273 -8.46 14.69 -7.94
CA TRP A 273 -8.37 16.04 -8.50
C TRP A 273 -6.97 16.63 -8.33
N GLN A 274 -6.41 16.55 -7.11
CA GLN A 274 -5.07 17.07 -6.84
C GLN A 274 -3.99 16.33 -7.64
N SER A 275 -4.12 15.01 -7.82
CA SER A 275 -3.16 14.21 -8.60
C SER A 275 -3.11 14.68 -10.06
N LEU A 276 -4.27 14.97 -10.67
CA LEU A 276 -4.34 15.47 -12.04
C LEU A 276 -3.63 16.83 -12.17
N GLU A 277 -3.88 17.75 -11.23
CA GLU A 277 -3.20 19.06 -11.21
C GLU A 277 -1.69 18.94 -11.02
N LEU A 278 -1.24 18.07 -10.12
CA LEU A 278 0.18 17.86 -9.85
C LEU A 278 0.90 17.30 -11.06
N ILE A 279 0.30 16.35 -11.80
CA ILE A 279 0.87 15.81 -13.03
C ILE A 279 0.95 16.90 -14.11
N GLU A 280 -0.11 17.71 -14.27
CA GLU A 280 -0.15 18.81 -15.25
C GLU A 280 0.97 19.82 -14.98
N ARG A 281 1.11 20.27 -13.72
CA ARG A 281 2.20 21.18 -13.31
C ARG A 281 3.59 20.56 -13.46
N ALA A 282 3.73 19.29 -13.07
CA ALA A 282 5.01 18.58 -13.20
C ALA A 282 5.45 18.47 -14.66
N LEU A 283 4.54 18.22 -15.60
CA LEU A 283 4.87 18.15 -17.03
C LEU A 283 5.24 19.51 -17.64
N ASP A 284 4.72 20.60 -17.10
CA ASP A 284 5.00 21.97 -17.55
C ASP A 284 6.35 22.48 -17.02
N GLN A 285 6.64 22.21 -15.74
CA GLN A 285 7.84 22.71 -15.06
C GLN A 285 9.06 21.78 -15.16
N MET A 286 8.91 20.57 -15.70
CA MET A 286 10.00 19.58 -15.76
C MET A 286 11.19 20.08 -16.60
N PRO A 287 12.39 20.21 -16.00
CA PRO A 287 13.57 20.69 -16.71
C PRO A 287 14.16 19.62 -17.64
N GLU A 288 14.92 20.07 -18.65
CA GLU A 288 15.81 19.17 -19.40
C GLU A 288 17.01 18.77 -18.53
N GLY A 289 17.55 17.57 -18.73
CA GLY A 289 18.73 17.13 -17.98
C GLY A 289 18.91 15.62 -17.92
N LYS A 290 19.85 15.21 -17.05
CA LYS A 290 20.12 13.80 -16.79
C LYS A 290 18.98 13.17 -16.02
N ILE A 291 18.70 11.90 -16.31
CA ILE A 291 17.69 11.10 -15.59
C ILE A 291 18.30 10.11 -14.58
N LYS A 292 19.63 9.98 -14.57
CA LYS A 292 20.39 9.10 -13.66
C LYS A 292 21.71 9.75 -13.24
N THR A 293 22.05 9.61 -11.97
CA THR A 293 23.36 9.97 -11.40
C THR A 293 24.44 9.02 -11.92
N PHE A 294 24.14 7.72 -11.96
CA PHE A 294 25.06 6.69 -12.45
C PHE A 294 24.56 6.09 -13.77
N PRO A 295 25.39 6.06 -14.83
CA PRO A 295 24.96 5.61 -16.15
C PRO A 295 24.78 4.08 -16.24
N LYS A 296 25.47 3.29 -15.40
CA LYS A 296 25.43 1.82 -15.42
C LYS A 296 25.30 1.23 -14.01
N ASP A 297 24.48 0.19 -13.88
CA ASP A 297 24.22 -0.48 -12.60
C ASP A 297 25.48 -1.12 -11.98
N ASN A 298 26.44 -1.57 -12.79
CA ASN A 298 27.72 -2.11 -12.29
C ASN A 298 28.54 -1.04 -11.56
N VAL A 299 28.49 0.21 -12.04
CA VAL A 299 29.17 1.34 -11.40
C VAL A 299 28.48 1.69 -10.09
N LEU A 300 27.14 1.70 -10.10
CA LEU A 300 26.33 1.90 -8.89
C LEU A 300 26.66 0.85 -7.81
N LEU A 301 26.70 -0.44 -8.15
CA LEU A 301 27.01 -1.50 -7.19
C LEU A 301 28.42 -1.36 -6.60
N ALA A 302 29.41 -1.04 -7.43
CA ALA A 302 30.77 -0.80 -6.98
C ALA A 302 30.84 0.41 -6.02
N LYS A 303 30.08 1.48 -6.30
CA LYS A 303 29.97 2.67 -5.44
C LYS A 303 29.26 2.36 -4.13
N LEU A 304 28.13 1.66 -4.16
CA LEU A 304 27.37 1.27 -2.96
C LEU A 304 28.21 0.41 -2.01
N LYS A 305 29.08 -0.46 -2.53
CA LYS A 305 29.99 -1.25 -1.68
C LYS A 305 30.92 -0.41 -0.80
N VAL A 306 31.22 0.82 -1.25
CA VAL A 306 32.10 1.76 -0.55
C VAL A 306 31.30 2.82 0.24
N MET A 307 30.15 3.23 -0.29
CA MET A 307 29.35 4.34 0.24
C MET A 307 28.29 3.91 1.27
N ALA A 308 27.79 2.67 1.19
CA ALA A 308 26.70 2.21 2.04
C ALA A 308 27.19 1.89 3.46
N ASP A 309 27.17 2.89 4.34
CA ASP A 309 27.55 2.77 5.74
C ASP A 309 26.56 3.54 6.62
N GLY A 310 26.07 2.91 7.69
CA GLY A 310 25.09 3.55 8.58
C GLY A 310 23.65 3.25 8.19
N GLU A 311 22.76 4.20 8.44
CA GLU A 311 21.31 4.04 8.40
C GLU A 311 20.66 5.05 7.45
N GLY A 312 19.54 4.68 6.84
CA GLY A 312 18.68 5.58 6.05
C GLY A 312 17.22 5.20 6.20
N ILE A 313 16.35 6.20 6.15
CA ILE A 313 14.90 6.13 6.31
C ILE A 313 14.23 6.85 5.13
N GLY A 314 13.71 6.07 4.19
CA GLY A 314 12.81 6.59 3.16
C GLY A 314 11.39 6.70 3.71
N ARG A 315 10.76 7.87 3.54
CA ARG A 315 9.32 8.09 3.76
C ARG A 315 8.68 8.52 2.45
N TYR A 316 7.46 8.06 2.18
CA TYR A 316 6.65 8.47 1.04
C TYR A 316 5.17 8.30 1.34
N GLU A 317 4.33 9.21 0.84
CA GLU A 317 2.88 9.07 0.92
C GLU A 317 2.40 8.09 -0.15
N ALA A 318 2.25 6.81 0.18
CA ALA A 318 1.61 5.86 -0.73
C ALA A 318 0.10 6.18 -0.87
N PRO A 319 -0.63 5.62 -1.85
CA PRO A 319 -2.06 5.88 -2.00
C PRO A 319 -2.93 5.50 -0.78
N ARG A 320 -2.40 4.68 0.13
CA ARG A 320 -3.06 4.27 1.38
C ARG A 320 -2.55 5.01 2.62
N GLY A 321 -1.54 5.87 2.48
CA GLY A 321 -0.92 6.62 3.56
C GLY A 321 0.60 6.48 3.62
N GLU A 322 1.17 7.01 4.71
CA GLU A 322 2.61 7.02 4.92
C GLU A 322 3.23 5.61 4.94
N LEU A 323 4.12 5.40 3.98
CA LEU A 323 4.98 4.23 3.84
C LEU A 323 6.40 4.60 4.25
N VAL A 324 7.01 3.76 5.10
CA VAL A 324 8.37 3.99 5.61
C VAL A 324 9.25 2.78 5.35
N HIS A 325 10.45 2.99 4.82
CA HIS A 325 11.48 1.95 4.68
C HIS A 325 12.76 2.38 5.39
N TYR A 326 13.20 1.57 6.34
CA TYR A 326 14.47 1.69 7.01
C TYR A 326 15.47 0.70 6.40
N VAL A 327 16.68 1.19 6.11
CA VAL A 327 17.80 0.41 5.59
C VAL A 327 19.02 0.66 6.47
N ARG A 328 19.76 -0.40 6.81
CA ARG A 328 21.07 -0.31 7.46
C ARG A 328 22.13 -0.98 6.61
N GLY A 329 23.11 -0.22 6.19
CA GLY A 329 24.28 -0.67 5.42
C GLY A 329 25.49 -0.94 6.29
N GLN A 330 26.50 -1.56 5.68
CA GLN A 330 27.84 -1.68 6.22
C GLN A 330 28.83 -1.73 5.07
N LYS A 331 29.90 -0.93 5.15
CA LYS A 331 30.96 -0.91 4.13
C LYS A 331 31.50 -2.31 3.82
N GLY A 332 31.77 -2.55 2.54
CA GLY A 332 32.32 -3.80 2.05
C GLY A 332 31.30 -4.94 1.86
N LYS A 333 30.04 -4.76 2.29
CA LYS A 333 28.95 -5.71 2.01
C LYS A 333 28.26 -5.41 0.68
N ASP A 334 27.78 -6.45 0.02
CA ASP A 334 27.08 -6.31 -1.28
C ASP A 334 25.60 -5.92 -1.11
N GLY A 335 25.03 -6.05 0.09
CA GLY A 335 23.65 -5.74 0.43
C GLY A 335 23.50 -5.25 1.86
N PRO A 336 22.29 -4.82 2.27
CA PRO A 336 22.05 -4.26 3.59
C PRO A 336 22.10 -5.32 4.70
N LEU A 337 22.55 -4.89 5.88
CA LEU A 337 22.46 -5.70 7.10
C LEU A 337 21.01 -5.87 7.56
N ARG A 338 20.19 -4.84 7.34
CA ARG A 338 18.78 -4.83 7.70
C ARG A 338 18.01 -3.99 6.71
N TRP A 339 16.85 -4.50 6.32
CA TRP A 339 15.81 -3.71 5.67
C TRP A 339 14.50 -4.00 6.39
N LYS A 340 13.80 -2.93 6.79
CA LYS A 340 12.49 -3.00 7.44
C LYS A 340 11.59 -1.97 6.78
N MET A 341 10.47 -2.43 6.26
CA MET A 341 9.39 -1.62 5.75
C MET A 341 8.24 -1.60 6.76
N ARG A 342 7.58 -0.45 6.89
CA ARG A 342 6.33 -0.24 7.64
C ARG A 342 5.30 0.26 6.67
N GLU A 343 4.29 -0.54 6.44
CA GLU A 343 3.15 -0.25 5.58
C GLU A 343 2.05 0.58 6.27
N PRO A 344 1.32 1.43 5.52
CA PRO A 344 0.24 2.26 6.07
C PRO A 344 -0.99 1.44 6.48
N THR A 345 -1.25 0.31 5.84
CA THR A 345 -2.42 -0.52 6.13
C THR A 345 -2.37 -1.13 7.53
N PHE A 346 -1.18 -1.40 8.09
CA PHE A 346 -1.05 -2.01 9.42
C PHE A 346 -1.77 -1.21 10.52
N PRO A 347 -1.43 0.06 10.82
CA PRO A 347 -2.17 0.85 11.81
C PRO A 347 -3.64 1.08 11.42
N ASN A 348 -3.93 1.26 10.13
CA ASN A 348 -5.27 1.55 9.64
C ASN A 348 -6.20 0.36 9.91
N LEU A 349 -5.73 -0.86 9.71
CA LEU A 349 -6.49 -2.09 9.97
C LEU A 349 -6.88 -2.22 11.45
N PHE A 350 -5.94 -1.97 12.37
CA PHE A 350 -6.25 -1.99 13.80
C PHE A 350 -7.16 -0.81 14.21
N THR A 351 -7.01 0.34 13.58
CA THR A 351 -7.90 1.49 13.79
C THR A 351 -9.34 1.14 13.42
N ILE A 352 -9.55 0.50 12.25
CA ILE A 352 -10.88 0.11 11.79
C ILE A 352 -11.45 -1.06 12.58
N ALA A 353 -10.63 -2.03 12.96
CA ALA A 353 -11.09 -3.10 13.86
C ALA A 353 -11.69 -2.53 15.16
N LYS A 354 -11.09 -1.47 15.70
CA LYS A 354 -11.64 -0.77 16.87
C LYS A 354 -12.86 0.08 16.54
N ALA A 355 -12.86 0.77 15.40
CA ALA A 355 -13.96 1.61 14.96
C ALA A 355 -15.22 0.81 14.57
N LEU A 356 -15.08 -0.49 14.29
CA LEU A 356 -16.17 -1.42 13.98
C LEU A 356 -16.96 -1.87 15.21
N GLU A 357 -16.47 -1.64 16.43
CA GLU A 357 -17.23 -1.99 17.63
C GLU A 357 -18.48 -1.11 17.75
N GLY A 358 -19.64 -1.74 17.87
CA GLY A 358 -20.96 -1.10 17.89
C GLY A 358 -21.65 -1.03 16.52
N ASN A 359 -20.93 -1.25 15.42
CA ASN A 359 -21.51 -1.34 14.08
C ASN A 359 -22.26 -2.66 13.85
N GLN A 360 -22.96 -2.75 12.71
CA GLN A 360 -23.67 -3.95 12.29
C GLN A 360 -22.76 -4.90 11.52
N LEU A 361 -23.13 -6.19 11.47
CA LEU A 361 -22.40 -7.18 10.68
C LEU A 361 -22.26 -6.81 9.18
N ALA A 362 -23.28 -6.15 8.61
CA ALA A 362 -23.27 -5.70 7.21
C ALA A 362 -22.25 -4.59 6.93
N ASP A 363 -21.81 -3.88 7.97
CA ASP A 363 -20.86 -2.77 7.86
C ASP A 363 -19.40 -3.24 7.74
N VAL A 364 -19.12 -4.50 8.11
CA VAL A 364 -17.76 -5.05 8.16
C VAL A 364 -17.05 -4.92 6.82
N VAL A 365 -17.73 -5.31 5.73
CA VAL A 365 -17.16 -5.33 4.38
C VAL A 365 -16.75 -3.93 3.97
N VAL A 366 -17.69 -2.97 4.06
CA VAL A 366 -17.45 -1.60 3.59
C VAL A 366 -16.46 -0.85 4.47
N ALA A 367 -16.45 -1.12 5.79
CA ALA A 367 -15.47 -0.56 6.71
C ALA A 367 -14.05 -1.01 6.37
N ILE A 368 -13.86 -2.31 6.09
CA ILE A 368 -12.58 -2.88 5.68
C ILE A 368 -12.17 -2.32 4.31
N ALA A 369 -13.05 -2.37 3.31
CA ALA A 369 -12.77 -1.86 1.97
C ALA A 369 -12.43 -0.36 1.95
N SER A 370 -13.01 0.42 2.86
CA SER A 370 -12.76 1.86 2.98
C SER A 370 -11.30 2.24 3.27
N ILE A 371 -10.48 1.31 3.76
CA ILE A 371 -9.05 1.55 4.01
C ILE A 371 -8.15 0.93 2.96
N ASP A 372 -8.72 0.29 1.93
CA ASP A 372 -7.99 -0.33 0.82
C ASP A 372 -6.88 -1.28 1.35
N PRO A 373 -7.25 -2.34 2.09
CA PRO A 373 -6.30 -3.12 2.86
C PRO A 373 -5.40 -3.94 1.94
N CYS A 374 -4.12 -3.58 1.88
CA CYS A 374 -3.11 -4.39 1.23
C CYS A 374 -2.47 -5.35 2.24
N LEU A 375 -2.89 -6.61 2.28
CA LEU A 375 -2.31 -7.65 3.13
C LEU A 375 -0.99 -8.20 2.58
N SER A 376 -0.82 -8.19 1.27
CA SER A 376 0.47 -8.40 0.61
C SER A 376 1.56 -7.49 1.20
N CYS A 377 1.16 -6.28 1.63
CA CYS A 377 1.97 -5.30 2.35
C CYS A 377 2.03 -5.59 3.86
N THR A 378 0.89 -5.94 4.47
CA THR A 378 0.69 -5.96 5.94
C THR A 378 1.09 -7.26 6.63
N ASP A 379 1.07 -8.40 5.93
CA ASP A 379 1.29 -9.74 6.50
C ASP A 379 2.76 -10.02 6.86
N ARG A 380 3.21 -9.37 7.93
CA ARG A 380 4.60 -9.34 8.39
C ARG A 380 4.66 -9.33 9.91
N VAL A 381 3.96 -10.27 10.54
CA VAL A 381 3.98 -10.39 12.00
C VAL A 381 5.30 -10.99 12.46
N ALA A 382 5.99 -10.26 13.34
CA ALA A 382 6.97 -10.84 14.24
C ALA A 382 6.25 -11.18 15.55
N VAL A 383 6.07 -12.46 15.84
CA VAL A 383 5.54 -12.90 17.13
C VAL A 383 6.66 -12.74 18.16
N VAL A 384 6.52 -11.78 19.08
CA VAL A 384 7.33 -11.74 20.31
C VAL A 384 6.49 -12.36 21.40
N LYS A 385 6.80 -13.60 21.77
CA LYS A 385 6.24 -14.27 22.93
C LYS A 385 7.29 -14.25 24.05
N ASP A 386 6.93 -13.71 25.21
CA ASP A 386 7.70 -13.82 26.46
C ASP A 386 9.16 -13.31 26.42
N GLY A 387 9.48 -12.31 25.59
CA GLY A 387 10.83 -11.74 25.49
C GLY A 387 11.90 -12.70 24.92
N LYS A 388 11.51 -13.91 24.49
CA LYS A 388 12.42 -14.89 23.87
C LYS A 388 12.29 -14.85 22.35
N ARG A 389 13.36 -14.43 21.68
CA ARG A 389 13.45 -14.40 20.22
C ARG A 389 13.70 -15.81 19.68
N THR A 390 12.64 -16.51 19.31
CA THR A 390 12.76 -17.81 18.63
C THR A 390 12.67 -17.59 17.12
N ILE A 391 13.71 -17.95 16.36
CA ILE A 391 13.67 -17.94 14.90
C ILE A 391 13.14 -19.30 14.46
N LEU A 392 11.92 -19.33 13.92
CA LEU A 392 11.38 -20.54 13.30
C LEU A 392 11.96 -20.65 11.89
N THR A 393 12.64 -21.76 11.62
CA THR A 393 13.14 -22.13 10.29
C THR A 393 12.01 -22.78 9.48
N GLU A 394 12.22 -22.94 8.18
CA GLU A 394 11.30 -23.69 7.30
C GLU A 394 10.97 -25.09 7.85
N LYS A 395 11.97 -25.77 8.42
CA LYS A 395 11.79 -27.08 9.06
C LYS A 395 10.88 -27.00 10.28
N ASP A 396 10.98 -25.93 11.06
CA ASP A 396 10.15 -25.74 12.25
C ASP A 396 8.69 -25.46 11.86
N LEU A 397 8.48 -24.63 10.83
CA LEU A 397 7.14 -24.35 10.29
C LEU A 397 6.51 -25.60 9.66
N LEU A 398 7.29 -26.38 8.91
CA LEU A 398 6.82 -27.64 8.33
C LEU A 398 6.46 -28.66 9.42
N LYS A 399 7.28 -28.76 10.47
CA LYS A 399 7.03 -29.64 11.60
C LYS A 399 5.72 -29.26 12.32
N LEU A 400 5.54 -27.98 12.62
CA LEU A 400 4.31 -27.46 13.26
C LEU A 400 3.07 -27.70 12.38
N SER A 401 3.19 -27.53 11.06
CA SER A 401 2.12 -27.82 10.11
C SER A 401 1.72 -29.30 10.10
N ILE A 402 2.71 -30.21 10.10
CA ILE A 402 2.49 -31.66 10.15
C ILE A 402 1.86 -32.08 11.49
N GLU A 403 2.35 -31.54 12.61
CA GLU A 403 1.79 -31.78 13.93
C GLU A 403 0.32 -31.34 13.99
N LYS A 404 0.00 -30.14 13.48
CA LYS A 404 -1.38 -29.67 13.44
C LYS A 404 -2.27 -30.50 12.53
N THR A 405 -1.74 -30.95 11.40
CA THR A 405 -2.46 -31.84 10.47
C THR A 405 -2.78 -33.18 11.12
N ARG A 406 -1.86 -33.73 11.92
CA ARG A 406 -2.09 -34.98 12.68
C ARG A 406 -3.12 -34.82 13.80
N GLU A 407 -3.19 -33.66 14.44
CA GLU A 407 -4.25 -33.36 15.41
C GLU A 407 -5.64 -33.33 14.74
N ILE A 408 -5.73 -32.78 13.52
CA ILE A 408 -6.98 -32.64 12.79
C ILE A 408 -7.41 -33.97 12.15
N ASN A 409 -6.46 -34.74 11.63
CA ASN A 409 -6.72 -36.06 11.03
C ASN A 409 -5.61 -37.06 11.41
N PRO A 410 -5.85 -37.91 12.42
CA PRO A 410 -4.86 -38.87 12.93
C PRO A 410 -4.38 -39.90 11.91
N ASN A 411 -5.12 -40.08 10.81
CA ASN A 411 -4.83 -41.11 9.81
C ASN A 411 -3.83 -40.63 8.73
N ILE A 412 -3.47 -39.34 8.70
CA ILE A 412 -2.52 -38.79 7.72
C ILE A 412 -1.08 -39.05 8.19
N ARG A 413 -0.38 -39.94 7.47
CA ARG A 413 1.05 -40.23 7.68
C ARG A 413 1.93 -39.41 6.73
N GLY A 414 2.20 -38.15 7.07
CA GLY A 414 3.21 -37.34 6.38
C GLY A 414 4.61 -37.58 6.97
N ASP A 415 5.61 -37.82 6.12
CA ASP A 415 7.04 -37.85 6.47
C ASP A 415 7.59 -36.40 6.52
N PRO A 416 8.17 -35.94 7.64
CA PRO A 416 8.72 -34.59 7.76
C PRO A 416 10.03 -34.36 7.00
N THR A 417 10.56 -35.38 6.32
CA THR A 417 11.77 -35.25 5.51
C THR A 417 11.46 -34.42 4.25
N PRO A 418 12.19 -33.31 3.97
CA PRO A 418 12.01 -32.57 2.73
C PRO A 418 12.16 -33.51 1.54
N ALA A 419 11.10 -33.70 0.76
CA ALA A 419 11.14 -34.43 -0.51
C ALA A 419 11.83 -33.54 -1.55
N GLY A 420 13.15 -33.44 -1.44
CA GLY A 420 13.97 -32.60 -2.28
C GLY A 420 15.36 -32.49 -1.70
N LEU A 421 16.30 -33.22 -2.31
CA LEU A 421 17.69 -32.80 -2.31
C LEU A 421 17.69 -31.34 -2.80
N GLY A 422 17.97 -30.40 -1.89
CA GLY A 422 18.38 -29.06 -2.29
C GLY A 422 19.40 -29.23 -3.40
N CYS A 423 19.19 -28.53 -4.51
CA CYS A 423 20.02 -28.58 -5.70
C CYS A 423 21.51 -28.43 -5.31
N LEU A 424 22.19 -29.55 -5.12
CA LEU A 424 23.64 -29.66 -4.95
C LEU A 424 24.24 -29.49 -6.35
N ARG A 425 24.21 -28.28 -6.89
CA ARG A 425 25.09 -27.92 -8.00
C ARG A 425 26.46 -27.60 -7.43
N GLY A 426 27.25 -28.65 -7.27
CA GLY A 426 28.63 -28.58 -6.80
C GLY A 426 29.25 -29.96 -6.78
N GLY A 427 29.41 -30.58 -7.94
CA GLY A 427 30.15 -31.83 -8.10
C GLY A 427 29.84 -32.58 -9.39
N LEU A 428 30.78 -32.50 -10.34
CA LEU A 428 31.00 -33.42 -11.49
C LEU A 428 30.03 -33.32 -12.69
N LEU A 429 30.31 -32.37 -13.59
CA LEU A 429 30.84 -32.60 -14.95
C LEU A 429 31.31 -31.27 -15.56
#